data_AF-W2UJE9-F1
#
_entry.id   AF-W2UJE9-F1
#
_cell.length_a   1.000
_cell.length_b   1.000
_cell.length_c   1.000
_cell.angle_alpha   90.00
_cell.angle_beta   90.00
_cell.angle_gamma   90.00
#
_symmetry.space_group_name_H-M   'P 1'
#
loop_
_entity.id
_entity.type
_entity.pdbx_description
1 polymer ?
#
loop_
_entity_poly.entity_id
_entity_poly.type
_entity_poly.pdbx_seq_one_letter_code
_entity_poly.pdbx_strand_id
1 'polypeptide(L)'
;MISSIFGKTKPINFIFIGFFLFLYFWSVQFFVFDSAFKGTEWLEKFGLCLLLILSALLVDFISKKNDLSQSNSYPILLFVLLMCMYPPILKSSKFIIANFFVLLAVRRLMSLRTNMAIKQKLFDASLLIGFSFLWYQWSLLFVLLVYTGVLFYDAKDYRNWLVPVIGIGAVLFFVVTYYYITDNISGLIEVFTFHVEFNIQKYKDLSFSIPIVTTLIIGVFALLAYLVNIKIRSAKAQKAMALVVASLFIGLGISTFSEDVNVAELIFIAFPLAMIIANYLQITKVKWVKETVLWIFVLLPFLALVL
;
A
#
# COMPACT_ATOMS: atom_id res chain seq x y z
N MET A 1 -17.25 13.09 17.26
CA MET A 1 -16.43 13.68 16.18
C MET A 1 -15.26 12.74 15.93
N ILE A 2 -15.15 12.19 14.72
CA ILE A 2 -14.11 11.20 14.40
C ILE A 2 -12.72 11.87 14.51
N SER A 3 -12.63 13.15 14.14
CA SER A 3 -11.37 13.90 14.20
C SER A 3 -10.83 14.10 15.62
N SER A 4 -11.67 14.12 16.66
CA SER A 4 -11.19 14.26 18.04
C SER A 4 -10.61 12.94 18.59
N ILE A 5 -11.12 11.80 18.13
CA ILE A 5 -10.68 10.45 18.53
C ILE A 5 -9.35 10.10 17.85
N PHE A 6 -9.29 10.24 16.52
CA PHE A 6 -8.12 9.85 15.72
C PHE A 6 -7.10 10.97 15.51
N GLY A 7 -7.43 12.21 15.87
CA GLY A 7 -6.50 13.33 15.87
C GLY A 7 -5.37 13.23 16.89
N LYS A 8 -5.43 12.26 17.81
CA LYS A 8 -4.36 11.93 18.76
C LYS A 8 -4.00 10.45 18.65
N THR A 9 -2.72 10.11 18.78
CA THR A 9 -2.31 8.71 18.94
C THR A 9 -2.69 8.19 20.31
N LYS A 10 -3.58 7.20 20.38
CA LYS A 10 -3.87 6.45 21.62
C LYS A 10 -3.80 4.94 21.34
N PRO A 11 -3.27 4.12 22.26
CA PRO A 11 -3.25 2.66 22.12
C PRO A 11 -4.62 2.08 21.76
N ILE A 12 -5.69 2.61 22.37
CA ILE A 12 -7.06 2.18 22.13
C ILE A 12 -7.52 2.35 20.67
N ASN A 13 -6.98 3.35 19.95
CA ASN A 13 -7.34 3.57 18.54
C ASN A 13 -6.86 2.39 17.67
N PHE A 14 -5.71 1.79 18.00
CA PHE A 14 -5.18 0.64 17.28
C PHE A 14 -6.02 -0.61 17.48
N ILE A 15 -6.43 -0.85 18.73
CA ILE A 15 -7.30 -1.96 19.08
C ILE A 15 -8.65 -1.81 18.36
N PHE A 16 -9.22 -0.60 18.38
CA PHE A 16 -10.48 -0.32 17.70
C PHE A 16 -10.39 -0.54 16.18
N ILE A 17 -9.35 -0.01 15.52
CA ILE A 17 -9.18 -0.19 14.07
C ILE A 17 -8.91 -1.66 13.71
N GLY A 18 -8.07 -2.36 14.49
CA GLY A 18 -7.79 -3.77 14.27
C GLY A 18 -9.04 -4.64 14.44
N PHE A 19 -9.84 -4.37 15.47
CA PHE A 19 -11.10 -5.07 15.70
C PHE A 19 -12.13 -4.77 14.61
N PHE A 20 -12.24 -3.50 14.17
CA PHE A 20 -13.07 -3.12 13.02
C PHE A 20 -12.67 -3.89 11.76
N LEU A 21 -11.38 -3.92 11.43
CA LEU A 21 -10.88 -4.64 10.26
C LEU A 21 -11.13 -6.15 10.36
N PHE A 22 -10.96 -6.73 11.55
CA PHE A 22 -11.26 -8.14 11.79
C PHE A 22 -12.74 -8.45 11.53
N LEU A 23 -13.66 -7.68 12.12
CA LEU A 23 -15.09 -7.87 11.89
C LEU A 23 -15.47 -7.65 10.42
N TYR A 24 -15.00 -6.56 9.82
CA TYR A 24 -15.31 -6.24 8.43
C TYR A 24 -14.81 -7.33 7.47
N PHE A 25 -13.58 -7.83 7.66
CA PHE A 25 -13.02 -8.91 6.86
C PHE A 25 -13.92 -10.15 6.89
N TRP A 26 -14.27 -10.64 8.09
CA TRP A 26 -15.11 -11.83 8.21
C TRP A 26 -16.53 -11.61 7.71
N SER A 27 -17.11 -10.42 7.95
CA SER A 27 -18.41 -10.06 7.38
C SER A 27 -18.39 -10.15 5.86
N VAL A 28 -17.37 -9.61 5.19
CA VAL A 28 -17.25 -9.70 3.73
C VAL A 28 -17.08 -11.14 3.26
N GLN A 29 -16.26 -11.94 3.95
CA GLN A 29 -16.07 -13.35 3.56
C GLN A 29 -17.39 -14.15 3.57
N PHE A 30 -18.22 -13.99 4.61
CA PHE A 30 -19.45 -14.77 4.76
C PHE A 30 -20.64 -14.17 4.01
N PHE A 31 -20.82 -12.84 4.04
CA PHE A 31 -22.05 -12.21 3.52
C PHE A 31 -21.92 -11.72 2.08
N VAL A 32 -20.70 -11.50 1.58
CA VAL A 32 -20.47 -10.95 0.22
C VAL A 32 -19.94 -12.03 -0.71
N PHE A 33 -18.95 -12.79 -0.26
CA PHE A 33 -18.36 -13.85 -1.07
C PHE A 33 -19.04 -15.21 -0.88
N ASP A 34 -20.01 -15.30 0.03
CA ASP A 34 -20.72 -16.55 0.37
C ASP A 34 -19.76 -17.73 0.56
N SER A 35 -18.66 -17.48 1.27
CA SER A 35 -17.54 -18.41 1.31
C SER A 35 -17.81 -19.54 2.30
N ALA A 36 -17.95 -20.76 1.77
CA ALA A 36 -18.01 -21.98 2.58
C ALA A 36 -16.61 -22.59 2.75
N PHE A 37 -15.91 -22.19 3.80
CA PHE A 37 -14.52 -22.62 4.04
C PHE A 37 -14.41 -24.07 4.49
N LYS A 38 -13.52 -24.84 3.87
CA LYS A 38 -13.20 -26.24 4.25
C LYS A 38 -11.73 -26.41 4.65
N GLY A 39 -11.49 -27.19 5.70
CA GLY A 39 -10.15 -27.64 6.10
C GLY A 39 -9.12 -26.51 6.24
N THR A 40 -8.11 -26.52 5.38
CA THR A 40 -6.97 -25.59 5.39
C THR A 40 -7.31 -24.15 4.98
N GLU A 41 -8.45 -23.92 4.33
CA GLU A 41 -8.87 -22.57 3.90
C GLU A 41 -9.13 -21.63 5.09
N TRP A 42 -9.58 -22.17 6.22
CA TRP A 42 -9.73 -21.41 7.46
C TRP A 42 -8.41 -20.79 7.91
N LEU A 43 -7.33 -21.58 7.85
CA LEU A 43 -6.01 -21.15 8.25
C LEU A 43 -5.45 -20.10 7.29
N GLU A 44 -5.69 -20.28 5.99
CA GLU A 44 -5.34 -19.28 4.97
C GLU A 44 -6.05 -17.95 5.24
N LYS A 45 -7.39 -17.95 5.37
CA LYS A 45 -8.16 -16.71 5.57
C LYS A 45 -7.85 -16.02 6.90
N PHE A 46 -7.64 -16.79 7.97
CA PHE A 46 -7.17 -16.23 9.24
C PHE A 46 -5.78 -15.60 9.09
N GLY A 47 -4.87 -16.27 8.38
CA GLY A 47 -3.54 -15.74 8.05
C GLY A 47 -3.60 -14.44 7.25
N LEU A 48 -4.47 -14.34 6.25
CA LEU A 48 -4.68 -13.12 5.47
C LEU A 48 -5.24 -11.97 6.31
N CYS A 49 -6.22 -12.26 7.18
CA CYS A 49 -6.78 -11.27 8.10
C CYS A 49 -5.70 -10.73 9.05
N LEU A 50 -4.89 -11.63 9.64
CA LEU A 50 -3.76 -11.24 10.48
C LEU A 50 -2.74 -10.39 9.71
N LEU A 51 -2.42 -10.77 8.47
CA LEU A 51 -1.45 -10.06 7.63
C LEU A 51 -1.94 -8.65 7.24
N LEU A 52 -3.25 -8.47 7.03
CA LEU A 52 -3.86 -7.14 6.84
C LEU A 52 -3.78 -6.28 8.12
N ILE A 53 -4.04 -6.87 9.29
CA ILE A 53 -3.88 -6.16 10.57
C ILE A 53 -2.40 -5.75 10.78
N LEU A 54 -1.45 -6.65 10.50
CA LEU A 54 -0.02 -6.34 10.55
C LEU A 54 0.36 -5.26 9.54
N SER A 55 -0.22 -5.27 8.34
CA SER A 55 -0.03 -4.21 7.34
C SER A 55 -0.48 -2.85 7.88
N ALA A 56 -1.67 -2.78 8.50
CA ALA A 56 -2.20 -1.55 9.10
C ALA A 56 -1.31 -1.03 10.24
N LEU A 57 -0.82 -1.91 11.12
CA LEU A 57 0.13 -1.56 12.18
C LEU A 57 1.47 -1.09 11.61
N LEU A 58 1.94 -1.69 10.52
CA LEU A 58 3.16 -1.31 9.83
C LEU A 58 3.02 0.09 9.20
N VAL A 59 1.87 0.43 8.61
CA VAL A 59 1.59 1.79 8.11
C VAL A 59 1.71 2.83 9.22
N ASP A 60 1.12 2.57 10.39
CA ASP A 60 1.25 3.46 11.55
C ASP A 60 2.71 3.60 12.01
N PHE A 61 3.44 2.48 12.08
CA PHE A 61 4.85 2.48 12.43
C PHE A 61 5.69 3.32 11.46
N ILE A 62 5.46 3.17 10.14
CA ILE A 62 6.12 4.00 9.12
C ILE A 62 5.78 5.47 9.34
N SER A 63 4.50 5.79 9.52
CA SER A 63 4.06 7.16 9.67
C SER A 63 4.72 7.87 10.86
N LYS A 64 4.68 7.23 12.04
CA LYS A 64 5.23 7.78 13.28
C LYS A 64 6.74 7.92 13.23
N LYS A 65 7.45 6.90 12.76
CA LYS A 65 8.92 6.89 12.74
C LYS A 65 9.52 7.89 11.73
N ASN A 66 8.73 8.31 10.75
CA ASN A 66 9.18 9.21 9.70
C ASN A 66 8.55 10.62 9.76
N ASP A 67 7.90 10.96 10.88
CA ASP A 67 7.27 12.26 11.13
C ASP A 67 6.26 12.68 10.05
N LEU A 68 5.68 11.69 9.35
CA LEU A 68 4.83 11.94 8.18
C LEU A 68 3.44 12.47 8.59
N SER A 69 2.97 12.18 9.81
CA SER A 69 1.63 12.57 10.30
C SER A 69 1.58 13.28 11.68
N GLN A 70 2.66 13.95 12.14
CA GLN A 70 2.81 14.53 13.50
C GLN A 70 2.02 13.79 14.61
N SER A 71 2.14 12.45 14.70
CA SER A 71 1.53 11.63 15.76
C SER A 71 -0.02 11.59 15.83
N ASN A 72 -0.72 11.67 14.69
CA ASN A 72 -2.14 11.30 14.61
C ASN A 72 -2.37 9.87 14.11
N SER A 73 -3.54 9.31 14.40
CA SER A 73 -3.97 7.96 14.00
C SER A 73 -4.74 7.95 12.66
N TYR A 74 -4.76 9.05 11.91
CA TYR A 74 -5.44 9.09 10.61
C TYR A 74 -4.84 8.16 9.56
N PRO A 75 -3.50 7.98 9.42
CA PRO A 75 -2.94 7.12 8.39
C PRO A 75 -3.41 5.68 8.48
N ILE A 76 -3.41 5.10 9.69
CA ILE A 76 -3.88 3.74 9.89
C ILE A 76 -5.38 3.60 9.64
N LEU A 77 -6.19 4.58 10.09
CA LEU A 77 -7.63 4.59 9.85
C LEU A 77 -7.92 4.64 8.34
N LEU A 78 -7.33 5.60 7.64
CA LEU A 78 -7.54 5.78 6.19
C LEU A 78 -7.03 4.60 5.39
N PHE A 79 -5.90 4.02 5.77
CA PHE A 79 -5.38 2.81 5.12
C PHE A 79 -6.37 1.66 5.22
N VAL A 80 -6.88 1.39 6.43
CA VAL A 80 -7.88 0.33 6.65
C VAL A 80 -9.17 0.60 5.89
N LEU A 81 -9.69 1.83 5.94
CA LEU A 81 -10.90 2.20 5.20
C LEU A 81 -10.71 2.03 3.69
N LEU A 82 -9.55 2.43 3.14
CA LEU A 82 -9.21 2.23 1.72
C LEU A 82 -9.15 0.74 1.34
N MET A 83 -8.62 -0.13 2.21
CA MET A 83 -8.68 -1.59 1.98
C MET A 83 -10.13 -2.09 1.95
N CYS A 84 -10.95 -1.65 2.90
CA CYS A 84 -12.33 -2.07 3.05
C CYS A 84 -13.23 -1.54 1.91
N MET A 85 -12.88 -0.42 1.26
CA MET A 85 -13.64 0.11 0.11
C MET A 85 -13.70 -0.85 -1.09
N TYR A 86 -12.77 -1.79 -1.19
CA TYR A 86 -12.66 -2.69 -2.32
C TYR A 86 -12.66 -4.15 -1.81
N PRO A 87 -13.84 -4.77 -1.65
CA PRO A 87 -13.95 -6.17 -1.23
C PRO A 87 -13.04 -7.14 -1.99
N PRO A 88 -12.80 -7.00 -3.32
CA PRO A 88 -11.87 -7.88 -4.04
C PRO A 88 -10.46 -7.94 -3.44
N ILE A 89 -10.00 -6.86 -2.77
CA ILE A 89 -8.72 -6.86 -2.03
C ILE A 89 -8.76 -7.91 -0.92
N LEU A 90 -9.84 -7.97 -0.15
CA LEU A 90 -9.98 -8.85 1.01
C LEU A 90 -10.09 -10.33 0.61
N LYS A 91 -10.46 -10.62 -0.65
CA LYS A 91 -10.50 -11.98 -1.19
C LYS A 91 -9.12 -12.49 -1.60
N SER A 92 -8.26 -11.61 -2.11
CA SER A 92 -7.08 -11.99 -2.87
C SER A 92 -5.81 -12.08 -2.02
N SER A 93 -5.34 -13.30 -1.80
CA SER A 93 -4.07 -13.58 -1.12
C SER A 93 -2.88 -12.94 -1.83
N LYS A 94 -2.83 -13.01 -3.17
CA LYS A 94 -1.73 -12.48 -3.98
C LYS A 94 -1.48 -10.99 -3.73
N PHE A 95 -2.54 -10.19 -3.74
CA PHE A 95 -2.44 -8.74 -3.60
C PHE A 95 -2.09 -8.33 -2.17
N ILE A 96 -2.72 -8.97 -1.18
CA ILE A 96 -2.47 -8.69 0.24
C ILE A 96 -1.00 -8.99 0.58
N ILE A 97 -0.49 -10.16 0.18
CA ILE A 97 0.87 -10.59 0.50
C ILE A 97 1.89 -9.74 -0.25
N ALA A 98 1.69 -9.48 -1.55
CA ALA A 98 2.54 -8.59 -2.33
C ALA A 98 2.63 -7.19 -1.69
N ASN A 99 1.49 -6.58 -1.37
CA ASN A 99 1.46 -5.26 -0.75
C ASN A 99 2.17 -5.23 0.62
N PHE A 100 2.05 -6.28 1.44
CA PHE A 100 2.78 -6.33 2.70
C PHE A 100 4.30 -6.29 2.51
N PHE A 101 4.83 -7.01 1.52
CA PHE A 101 6.25 -6.93 1.16
C PHE A 101 6.64 -5.55 0.62
N VAL A 102 5.79 -4.92 -0.21
CA VAL A 102 6.00 -3.53 -0.64
C VAL A 102 6.05 -2.58 0.56
N LEU A 103 5.15 -2.72 1.53
CA LEU A 103 5.16 -1.90 2.75
C LEU A 103 6.44 -2.09 3.57
N LEU A 104 6.95 -3.33 3.69
CA LEU A 104 8.25 -3.60 4.32
C LEU A 104 9.40 -2.93 3.55
N ALA A 105 9.37 -2.93 2.22
CA ALA A 105 10.36 -2.25 1.39
C ALA A 105 10.30 -0.73 1.59
N VAL A 106 9.11 -0.13 1.57
CA VAL A 106 8.88 1.28 1.87
C VAL A 106 9.43 1.62 3.26
N ARG A 107 9.18 0.80 4.29
CA ARG A 107 9.74 0.99 5.63
C ARG A 107 11.27 1.07 5.60
N ARG A 108 11.94 0.19 4.85
CA ARG A 108 13.41 0.19 4.69
C ARG A 108 13.89 1.46 3.99
N LEU A 109 13.24 1.88 2.90
CA LEU A 109 13.58 3.09 2.17
C LEU A 109 13.41 4.36 3.02
N MET A 110 12.32 4.47 3.78
CA MET A 110 12.09 5.61 4.67
C MET A 110 13.18 5.72 5.75
N SER A 111 13.75 4.59 6.18
CA SER A 111 14.85 4.56 7.15
C SER A 111 16.20 5.05 6.59
N LEU A 112 16.31 5.30 5.28
CA LEU A 112 17.52 5.89 4.67
C LEU A 112 17.83 7.28 5.22
N ARG A 113 16.84 7.99 5.79
CA ARG A 113 17.01 9.30 6.43
C ARG A 113 18.07 9.36 7.53
N THR A 114 18.45 8.21 8.10
CA THR A 114 19.51 8.15 9.11
C THR A 114 20.91 8.15 8.51
N ASN A 115 21.07 8.01 7.18
CA ASN A 115 22.34 7.87 6.46
C ASN A 115 23.25 6.75 6.97
N MET A 116 22.68 5.78 7.69
CA MET A 116 23.40 4.59 8.19
C MET A 116 23.04 3.39 7.33
N ALA A 117 24.02 2.55 7.00
CA ALA A 117 23.83 1.28 6.32
C ALA A 117 23.01 1.39 5.02
N ILE A 118 23.29 2.41 4.21
CA ILE A 118 22.52 2.73 2.99
C ILE A 118 22.44 1.53 2.04
N LYS A 119 23.59 0.91 1.73
CA LYS A 119 23.67 -0.27 0.86
C LYS A 119 22.81 -1.44 1.37
N GLN A 120 22.88 -1.75 2.66
CA GLN A 120 22.09 -2.82 3.26
C GLN A 120 20.59 -2.51 3.17
N LYS A 121 20.17 -1.27 3.45
CA LYS A 121 18.76 -0.86 3.37
C LYS A 121 18.22 -0.90 1.94
N LEU A 122 19.03 -0.50 0.96
CA LEU A 122 18.68 -0.57 -0.47
C LEU A 122 18.57 -2.03 -0.90
N PHE A 123 19.51 -2.88 -0.49
CA PHE A 123 19.48 -4.32 -0.79
C PHE A 123 18.24 -4.98 -0.17
N ASP A 124 17.97 -4.74 1.12
CA ASP A 124 16.78 -5.23 1.81
C ASP A 124 15.49 -4.80 1.09
N ALA A 125 15.39 -3.52 0.70
CA ALA A 125 14.21 -3.01 0.01
C ALA A 125 14.01 -3.69 -1.35
N SER A 126 15.08 -3.88 -2.12
CA SER A 126 15.03 -4.55 -3.42
C SER A 126 14.71 -6.03 -3.31
N LEU A 127 15.25 -6.71 -2.32
CA LEU A 127 14.94 -8.12 -2.03
C LEU A 127 13.45 -8.27 -1.65
N LEU A 128 12.94 -7.38 -0.79
CA LEU A 128 11.51 -7.36 -0.42
C LEU A 128 10.59 -7.09 -1.62
N ILE A 129 10.96 -6.20 -2.53
CA ILE A 129 10.20 -6.00 -3.78
C ILE A 129 10.30 -7.23 -4.67
N GLY A 130 11.45 -7.91 -4.72
CA GLY A 130 11.59 -9.20 -5.38
C GLY A 130 10.63 -10.25 -4.82
N PHE A 131 10.46 -10.32 -3.49
CA PHE A 131 9.45 -11.19 -2.88
C PHE A 131 8.02 -10.77 -3.22
N SER A 132 7.72 -9.48 -3.25
CA SER A 132 6.42 -8.99 -3.72
C SER A 132 6.14 -9.43 -5.16
N PHE A 133 7.14 -9.37 -6.03
CA PHE A 133 7.05 -9.77 -7.44
C PHE A 133 6.61 -11.23 -7.60
N LEU A 134 7.04 -12.13 -6.70
CA LEU A 134 6.63 -13.54 -6.73
C LEU A 134 5.12 -13.74 -6.52
N TRP A 135 4.47 -12.85 -5.79
CA TRP A 135 3.03 -12.90 -5.55
C TRP A 135 2.24 -12.12 -6.58
N TYR A 136 2.81 -11.02 -7.08
CA TYR A 136 2.18 -10.20 -8.11
C TYR A 136 3.21 -9.49 -8.99
N GLN A 137 3.26 -9.86 -10.26
CA GLN A 137 4.32 -9.49 -11.20
C GLN A 137 4.48 -7.96 -11.32
N TRP A 138 3.37 -7.23 -11.44
CA TRP A 138 3.41 -5.76 -11.59
C TRP A 138 3.99 -5.02 -10.39
N SER A 139 4.07 -5.66 -9.21
CA SER A 139 4.72 -5.04 -8.05
C SER A 139 6.22 -4.82 -8.24
N LEU A 140 6.85 -5.43 -9.26
CA LEU A 140 8.23 -5.14 -9.68
C LEU A 140 8.43 -3.66 -10.05
N LEU A 141 7.38 -2.92 -10.44
CA LEU A 141 7.48 -1.47 -10.68
C LEU A 141 7.93 -0.69 -9.44
N PHE A 142 7.74 -1.21 -8.22
CA PHE A 142 8.26 -0.61 -7.00
C PHE A 142 9.80 -0.59 -6.92
N VAL A 143 10.51 -1.28 -7.80
CA VAL A 143 11.97 -1.13 -7.95
C VAL A 143 12.34 0.31 -8.29
N LEU A 144 11.50 1.02 -9.07
CA LEU A 144 11.65 2.46 -9.32
C LEU A 144 11.66 3.25 -8.01
N LEU A 145 10.89 2.84 -7.01
CA LEU A 145 10.90 3.47 -5.69
C LEU A 145 12.26 3.32 -5.00
N VAL A 146 12.93 2.18 -5.14
CA VAL A 146 14.29 2.00 -4.60
C VAL A 146 15.27 2.96 -5.28
N TYR A 147 15.20 3.10 -6.60
CA TYR A 147 16.02 4.06 -7.33
C TYR A 147 15.74 5.51 -6.92
N THR A 148 14.47 5.89 -6.68
CA THR A 148 14.17 7.21 -6.09
C THR A 148 14.78 7.37 -4.70
N GLY A 149 14.86 6.28 -3.91
CA GLY A 149 15.60 6.24 -2.66
C GLY A 149 17.08 6.53 -2.84
N VAL A 150 17.75 5.90 -3.82
CA VAL A 150 19.15 6.20 -4.16
C VAL A 150 19.30 7.68 -4.53
N LEU A 151 18.46 8.16 -5.45
CA LEU A 151 18.50 9.53 -5.95
C LEU A 151 18.35 10.58 -4.84
N PHE A 152 17.44 10.36 -3.88
CA PHE A 152 17.21 11.33 -2.81
C PHE A 152 18.21 11.23 -1.67
N TYR A 153 18.72 10.05 -1.33
CA TYR A 153 19.54 9.88 -0.13
C TYR A 153 21.04 9.84 -0.41
N ASP A 154 21.49 9.22 -1.51
CA ASP A 154 22.92 9.08 -1.81
C ASP A 154 23.19 8.80 -3.30
N ALA A 155 22.91 9.79 -4.14
CA ALA A 155 23.06 9.69 -5.59
C ALA A 155 24.51 9.63 -6.08
N LYS A 156 25.48 10.08 -5.26
CA LYS A 156 26.88 10.26 -5.66
C LYS A 156 27.66 8.93 -5.71
N ASP A 157 27.32 7.97 -4.85
CA ASP A 157 27.97 6.66 -4.87
C ASP A 157 27.32 5.76 -5.95
N TYR A 158 28.01 5.59 -7.08
CA TYR A 158 27.59 4.73 -8.19
C TYR A 158 27.29 3.29 -7.73
N ARG A 159 27.93 2.81 -6.66
CA ARG A 159 27.71 1.45 -6.14
C ARG A 159 26.29 1.29 -5.62
N ASN A 160 25.69 2.34 -5.07
CA ASN A 160 24.31 2.30 -4.59
C ASN A 160 23.30 2.11 -5.73
N TRP A 161 23.63 2.53 -6.95
CA TRP A 161 22.79 2.31 -8.13
C TRP A 161 22.80 0.85 -8.61
N LEU A 162 23.85 0.09 -8.30
CA LEU A 162 23.93 -1.34 -8.64
C LEU A 162 23.22 -2.21 -7.61
N VAL A 163 23.10 -1.76 -6.35
CA VAL A 163 22.50 -2.55 -5.26
C VAL A 163 21.08 -3.04 -5.60
N PRO A 164 20.18 -2.23 -6.18
CA PRO A 164 18.83 -2.71 -6.48
C PRO A 164 18.81 -3.88 -7.46
N VAL A 165 19.67 -3.82 -8.49
CA VAL A 165 19.84 -4.90 -9.47
C VAL A 165 20.28 -6.19 -8.78
N ILE A 166 21.25 -6.11 -7.87
CA ILE A 166 21.77 -7.26 -7.13
C ILE A 166 20.68 -7.85 -6.21
N GLY A 167 19.92 -7.01 -5.51
CA GLY A 167 18.85 -7.45 -4.61
C GLY A 167 17.72 -8.19 -5.32
N ILE A 168 17.29 -7.69 -6.47
CA ILE A 168 16.28 -8.37 -7.31
C ILE A 168 16.88 -9.62 -7.94
N GLY A 169 18.10 -9.51 -8.47
CA GLY A 169 18.82 -10.62 -9.09
C GLY A 169 18.99 -11.82 -8.16
N ALA A 170 19.15 -11.59 -6.85
CA ALA A 170 19.17 -12.65 -5.85
C ALA A 170 17.84 -13.43 -5.81
N VAL A 171 16.70 -12.75 -5.83
CA VAL A 171 15.38 -13.42 -5.84
C VAL A 171 15.17 -14.14 -7.17
N LEU A 172 15.49 -13.49 -8.30
CA LEU A 172 15.35 -14.10 -9.62
C LEU A 172 16.23 -15.34 -9.79
N PHE A 173 17.44 -15.34 -9.21
CA PHE A 173 18.32 -16.51 -9.20
C PHE A 173 17.65 -17.72 -8.53
N PHE A 174 16.99 -17.52 -7.39
CA PHE A 174 16.22 -18.59 -6.73
C PHE A 174 15.02 -19.05 -7.56
N VAL A 175 14.30 -18.12 -8.18
CA VAL A 175 13.16 -18.44 -9.06
C VAL A 175 13.60 -19.32 -10.24
N VAL A 176 14.64 -18.88 -10.96
CA VAL A 176 15.19 -19.63 -12.10
C VAL A 176 15.68 -21.00 -11.66
N THR A 177 16.39 -21.08 -10.52
CA THR A 177 16.89 -22.34 -9.98
C THR A 177 15.75 -23.30 -9.61
N TYR A 178 14.69 -22.80 -8.98
CA TYR A 178 13.52 -23.60 -8.62
C TYR A 178 12.83 -24.20 -9.86
N TYR A 179 12.55 -23.37 -10.87
CA TYR A 179 11.90 -23.83 -12.10
C TYR A 179 12.78 -24.75 -12.94
N TYR A 180 14.10 -24.54 -12.91
CA TYR A 180 15.06 -25.44 -13.56
C TYR A 180 15.11 -26.82 -12.89
N ILE A 181 15.15 -26.88 -11.55
CA ILE A 181 15.17 -28.15 -10.81
C ILE A 181 13.84 -28.92 -10.95
N THR A 182 12.72 -28.20 -11.06
CA THR A 182 11.39 -28.80 -11.24
C THR A 182 11.02 -29.08 -12.69
N ASP A 183 11.93 -28.81 -13.64
CA ASP A 183 11.74 -28.96 -15.08
C ASP A 183 10.47 -28.27 -15.63
N ASN A 184 10.08 -27.14 -15.02
CA ASN A 184 8.87 -26.40 -15.39
C ASN A 184 9.22 -25.07 -16.07
N ILE A 185 9.71 -25.18 -17.30
CA ILE A 185 10.10 -24.02 -18.13
C ILE A 185 8.87 -23.14 -18.46
N SER A 186 7.69 -23.73 -18.63
CA SER A 186 6.45 -22.98 -18.85
C SER A 186 6.12 -22.02 -17.72
N GLY A 187 6.23 -22.48 -16.46
CA GLY A 187 5.99 -21.64 -15.29
C GLY A 187 7.04 -20.54 -15.14
N LEU A 188 8.30 -20.80 -15.54
CA LEU A 188 9.32 -19.76 -15.60
C LEU A 188 8.94 -18.66 -16.61
N ILE A 189 8.49 -19.04 -17.81
CA ILE A 189 8.06 -18.09 -18.83
C ILE A 189 6.87 -17.27 -18.30
N GLU A 190 5.89 -17.92 -17.69
CA GLU A 190 4.69 -17.27 -17.14
C GLU A 190 5.01 -16.21 -16.06
N VAL A 191 6.00 -16.48 -15.20
CA VAL A 191 6.45 -15.51 -14.18
C VAL A 191 7.01 -14.23 -14.81
N PHE A 192 7.62 -14.34 -16.00
CA PHE A 192 8.21 -13.20 -16.72
C PHE A 192 7.32 -12.62 -17.82
N THR A 193 6.16 -13.22 -18.10
CA THR A 193 5.18 -12.64 -19.03
C THR A 193 4.33 -11.59 -18.32
N PHE A 194 4.52 -10.34 -18.73
CA PHE A 194 3.70 -9.21 -18.31
C PHE A 194 2.60 -8.99 -19.33
N HIS A 195 1.37 -9.26 -18.91
CA HIS A 195 0.20 -8.96 -19.72
C HIS A 195 -0.29 -7.55 -19.41
N VAL A 196 -0.38 -6.73 -20.46
CA VAL A 196 -0.87 -5.36 -20.40
C VAL A 196 -2.23 -5.33 -21.06
N GLU A 197 -3.28 -5.06 -20.28
CA GLU A 197 -4.62 -4.86 -20.82
C GLU A 197 -5.22 -3.55 -20.30
N PHE A 198 -5.59 -2.65 -21.21
CA PHE A 198 -6.29 -1.43 -20.87
C PHE A 198 -7.81 -1.69 -20.83
N ASN A 199 -8.26 -2.35 -19.78
CA ASN A 199 -9.68 -2.65 -19.62
C ASN A 199 -10.36 -1.62 -18.71
N ILE A 200 -11.07 -0.65 -19.27
CA ILE A 200 -11.83 0.34 -18.50
C ILE A 200 -13.13 -0.27 -17.94
N GLN A 201 -13.58 -1.41 -18.45
CA GLN A 201 -14.85 -2.02 -18.05
C GLN A 201 -14.83 -2.50 -16.59
N LYS A 202 -13.66 -2.90 -16.06
CA LYS A 202 -13.52 -3.29 -14.64
C LYS A 202 -13.91 -2.19 -13.64
N TYR A 203 -13.89 -0.94 -14.07
CA TYR A 203 -14.23 0.21 -13.25
C TYR A 203 -15.65 0.75 -13.49
N LYS A 204 -16.48 0.08 -14.29
CA LYS A 204 -17.86 0.53 -14.57
C LYS A 204 -18.86 0.18 -13.49
N ASP A 205 -18.57 -0.85 -12.70
CA ASP A 205 -19.43 -1.24 -11.58
C ASP A 205 -19.59 -0.06 -10.61
N LEU A 206 -20.83 0.23 -10.21
CA LEU A 206 -21.14 1.34 -9.31
C LEU A 206 -20.49 1.13 -7.94
N SER A 207 -20.38 -0.12 -7.50
CA SER A 207 -19.77 -0.52 -6.23
C SER A 207 -18.28 -0.17 -6.15
N PHE A 208 -17.60 -0.06 -7.29
CA PHE A 208 -16.19 0.34 -7.36
C PHE A 208 -15.98 1.76 -7.88
N SER A 209 -16.73 2.20 -8.88
CA SER A 209 -16.57 3.51 -9.51
C SER A 209 -16.82 4.66 -8.54
N ILE A 210 -17.85 4.57 -7.68
CA ILE A 210 -18.15 5.62 -6.69
C ILE A 210 -16.99 5.77 -5.68
N PRO A 211 -16.50 4.70 -5.01
CA PRO A 211 -15.29 4.79 -4.18
C PRO A 211 -14.07 5.32 -4.93
N ILE A 212 -13.81 4.88 -6.16
CA ILE A 212 -12.66 5.31 -6.96
C ILE A 212 -12.72 6.81 -7.24
N VAL A 213 -13.83 7.28 -7.83
CA VAL A 213 -13.99 8.70 -8.21
C VAL A 213 -13.92 9.59 -6.97
N THR A 214 -14.59 9.20 -5.88
CA THR A 214 -14.57 9.96 -4.63
C THR A 214 -13.17 10.02 -4.04
N THR A 215 -12.46 8.88 -4.01
CA THR A 215 -11.08 8.80 -3.51
C THR A 215 -10.13 9.61 -4.40
N LEU A 216 -10.32 9.61 -5.71
CA LEU A 216 -9.49 10.36 -6.66
C LEU A 216 -9.69 11.86 -6.47
N ILE A 217 -10.93 12.35 -6.38
CA ILE A 217 -11.23 13.76 -6.16
C ILE A 217 -10.58 14.25 -4.86
N ILE A 218 -10.85 13.56 -3.75
CA ILE A 218 -10.28 13.93 -2.44
C ILE A 218 -8.75 13.79 -2.46
N GLY A 219 -8.25 12.73 -3.11
CA GLY A 219 -6.82 12.45 -3.27
C GLY A 219 -6.08 13.54 -4.03
N VAL A 220 -6.65 14.09 -5.10
CA VAL A 220 -6.05 15.19 -5.88
C VAL A 220 -5.96 16.47 -5.03
N PHE A 221 -7.04 16.87 -4.36
CA PHE A 221 -7.01 18.03 -3.47
C PHE A 221 -6.00 17.84 -2.33
N ALA A 222 -5.99 16.66 -1.72
CA ALA A 222 -5.04 16.32 -0.66
C ALA A 222 -3.59 16.32 -1.19
N LEU A 223 -3.33 15.82 -2.40
CA LEU A 223 -2.02 15.81 -3.03
C LEU A 223 -1.52 17.24 -3.31
N LEU A 224 -2.36 18.11 -3.84
CA LEU A 224 -2.00 19.52 -4.08
C LEU A 224 -1.60 20.20 -2.77
N ALA A 225 -2.41 20.04 -1.72
CA ALA A 225 -2.08 20.56 -0.39
C ALA A 225 -0.79 19.94 0.17
N TYR A 226 -0.59 18.65 -0.04
CA TYR A 226 0.61 17.92 0.39
C TYR A 226 1.86 18.51 -0.27
N LEU A 227 1.88 18.67 -1.59
CA LEU A 227 3.01 19.20 -2.36
C LEU A 227 3.40 20.62 -1.94
N VAL A 228 2.42 21.49 -1.67
CA VAL A 228 2.67 22.85 -1.15
C VAL A 228 3.35 22.77 0.23
N ASN A 229 2.90 21.88 1.10
CA ASN A 229 3.41 21.76 2.47
C ASN A 229 4.76 21.06 2.59
N ILE A 230 5.18 20.27 1.59
CA ILE A 230 6.51 19.65 1.56
C ILE A 230 7.60 20.71 1.76
N LYS A 231 7.51 21.85 1.07
CA LYS A 231 8.55 22.90 1.07
C LYS A 231 8.82 23.51 2.45
N ILE A 232 7.85 23.46 3.36
CA ILE A 232 7.93 24.07 4.69
C ILE A 232 8.47 23.08 5.74
N ARG A 233 8.63 21.80 5.38
CA ARG A 233 9.13 20.74 6.27
C ARG A 233 10.66 20.64 6.24
N SER A 234 11.24 20.00 7.25
CA SER A 234 12.68 19.73 7.28
C SER A 234 13.14 18.89 6.09
N ALA A 235 14.39 19.04 5.63
CA ALA A 235 14.93 18.30 4.50
C ALA A 235 14.79 16.76 4.64
N LYS A 236 14.90 16.24 5.86
CA LYS A 236 14.68 14.81 6.15
C LYS A 236 13.22 14.40 5.91
N ALA A 237 12.26 15.21 6.34
CA ALA A 237 10.84 14.95 6.13
C ALA A 237 10.45 15.13 4.65
N GLN A 238 11.05 16.10 3.95
CA GLN A 238 10.82 16.33 2.51
C GLN A 238 11.15 15.08 1.68
N LYS A 239 12.31 14.44 1.91
CA LYS A 239 12.69 13.21 1.19
C LYS A 239 11.72 12.06 1.47
N ALA A 240 11.28 11.90 2.71
CA ALA A 240 10.28 10.88 3.08
C ALA A 240 8.92 11.16 2.41
N MET A 241 8.47 12.42 2.39
CA MET A 241 7.25 12.84 1.69
C MET A 241 7.35 12.64 0.17
N ALA A 242 8.52 12.90 -0.42
CA ALA A 242 8.76 12.64 -1.84
C ALA A 242 8.67 11.16 -2.19
N LEU A 243 9.16 10.26 -1.32
CA LEU A 243 8.97 8.81 -1.48
C LEU A 243 7.49 8.41 -1.42
N VAL A 244 6.68 9.03 -0.55
CA VAL A 244 5.22 8.80 -0.52
C VAL A 244 4.60 9.17 -1.87
N VAL A 245 4.92 10.35 -2.42
CA VAL A 245 4.42 10.79 -3.72
C VAL A 245 4.89 9.87 -4.85
N ALA A 246 6.16 9.48 -4.87
CA ALA A 246 6.68 8.53 -5.85
C ALA A 246 5.95 7.17 -5.78
N SER A 247 5.69 6.67 -4.58
CA SER A 247 4.93 5.43 -4.39
C SER A 247 3.48 5.54 -4.87
N LEU A 248 2.86 6.73 -4.78
CA LEU A 248 1.52 6.97 -5.33
C LEU A 248 1.52 6.78 -6.86
N PHE A 249 2.46 7.42 -7.56
CA PHE A 249 2.52 7.35 -9.02
C PHE A 249 2.86 5.94 -9.51
N ILE A 250 3.73 5.23 -8.79
CA ILE A 250 4.02 3.82 -9.09
C ILE A 250 2.77 2.95 -8.90
N GLY A 251 2.05 3.11 -7.79
CA GLY A 251 0.80 2.39 -7.55
C GLY A 251 -0.28 2.69 -8.59
N LEU A 252 -0.40 3.96 -9.02
CA LEU A 252 -1.29 4.35 -10.12
C LEU A 252 -0.86 3.67 -11.43
N GLY A 253 0.44 3.64 -11.73
CA GLY A 253 0.98 2.92 -12.88
C GLY A 253 0.61 1.43 -12.87
N ILE A 254 0.74 0.77 -11.71
CA ILE A 254 0.31 -0.62 -11.54
C ILE A 254 -1.20 -0.76 -11.85
N SER A 255 -2.04 0.12 -11.32
CA SER A 255 -3.49 0.04 -11.58
C SER A 255 -3.85 0.24 -13.05
N THR A 256 -3.08 1.05 -13.79
CA THR A 256 -3.34 1.31 -15.21
C THR A 256 -2.83 0.22 -16.14
N PHE A 257 -1.74 -0.47 -15.79
CA PHE A 257 -1.12 -1.50 -16.65
C PHE A 257 -1.54 -2.93 -16.30
N SER A 258 -2.07 -3.15 -15.09
CA SER A 258 -2.60 -4.44 -14.64
C SER A 258 -3.71 -4.95 -15.55
N GLU A 259 -3.53 -6.15 -16.11
CA GLU A 259 -4.57 -6.93 -16.80
C GLU A 259 -5.64 -7.46 -15.84
N ASP A 260 -5.40 -7.46 -14.51
CA ASP A 260 -6.34 -8.10 -13.58
C ASP A 260 -7.75 -7.51 -13.73
N VAL A 261 -8.72 -8.42 -13.85
CA VAL A 261 -10.15 -8.11 -13.99
C VAL A 261 -10.67 -7.43 -12.72
N ASN A 262 -10.00 -7.65 -11.58
CA ASN A 262 -10.42 -7.13 -10.30
C ASN A 262 -9.69 -5.85 -9.92
N VAL A 263 -10.43 -4.91 -9.33
CA VAL A 263 -9.94 -3.63 -8.78
C VAL A 263 -8.98 -3.79 -7.58
N ALA A 264 -8.57 -5.02 -7.25
CA ALA A 264 -7.73 -5.35 -6.10
C ALA A 264 -6.31 -4.76 -6.16
N GLU A 265 -5.81 -4.46 -7.36
CA GLU A 265 -4.55 -3.72 -7.59
C GLU A 265 -4.51 -2.34 -6.90
N LEU A 266 -5.67 -1.73 -6.58
CA LEU A 266 -5.72 -0.45 -5.87
C LEU A 266 -5.15 -0.55 -4.43
N ILE A 267 -4.88 -1.76 -3.95
CA ILE A 267 -4.16 -1.97 -2.69
C ILE A 267 -2.82 -1.20 -2.66
N PHE A 268 -2.13 -1.10 -3.80
CA PHE A 268 -0.80 -0.49 -3.91
C PHE A 268 -0.83 1.04 -3.82
N ILE A 269 -1.98 1.69 -4.08
CA ILE A 269 -2.16 3.13 -3.89
C ILE A 269 -2.63 3.49 -2.49
N ALA A 270 -3.10 2.52 -1.70
CA ALA A 270 -3.75 2.79 -0.44
C ALA A 270 -2.82 3.39 0.63
N PHE A 271 -1.59 2.87 0.76
CA PHE A 271 -0.60 3.47 1.67
C PHE A 271 -0.30 4.92 1.33
N PRO A 272 0.14 5.26 0.10
CA PRO A 272 0.46 6.65 -0.19
C PRO A 272 -0.76 7.59 -0.09
N LEU A 273 -1.94 7.15 -0.54
CA LEU A 273 -3.17 7.93 -0.37
C LEU A 273 -3.52 8.17 1.10
N ALA A 274 -3.45 7.13 1.94
CA ALA A 274 -3.72 7.27 3.36
C ALA A 274 -2.77 8.30 4.01
N MET A 275 -1.49 8.28 3.64
CA MET A 275 -0.49 9.23 4.13
C MET A 275 -0.78 10.67 3.68
N ILE A 276 -1.14 10.86 2.41
CA ILE A 276 -1.42 12.17 1.81
C ILE A 276 -2.70 12.78 2.40
N ILE A 277 -3.78 11.99 2.46
CA ILE A 277 -5.07 12.43 3.01
C ILE A 277 -4.96 12.68 4.51
N ALA A 278 -4.23 11.84 5.27
CA ALA A 278 -3.99 12.09 6.68
C ALA A 278 -3.28 13.43 6.92
N ASN A 279 -2.30 13.77 6.09
CA ASN A 279 -1.57 15.03 6.17
C ASN A 279 -2.48 16.23 5.80
N TYR A 280 -3.32 16.09 4.77
CA TYR A 280 -4.33 17.08 4.42
C TYR A 280 -5.32 17.34 5.57
N LEU A 281 -5.89 16.28 6.14
CA LEU A 281 -6.75 16.36 7.32
C LEU A 281 -6.04 17.07 8.45
N GLN A 282 -4.78 16.78 8.70
CA GLN A 282 -4.03 17.39 9.78
C GLN A 282 -3.85 18.90 9.63
N ILE A 283 -3.47 19.36 8.44
CA ILE A 283 -3.19 20.79 8.16
C ILE A 283 -4.48 21.61 8.13
N THR A 284 -5.60 20.98 7.78
CA THR A 284 -6.90 21.65 7.68
C THR A 284 -7.36 22.14 9.06
N LYS A 285 -7.49 23.46 9.26
CA LYS A 285 -7.95 24.01 10.55
C LYS A 285 -9.48 23.90 10.73
N VAL A 286 -10.21 23.90 9.62
CA VAL A 286 -11.67 23.92 9.58
C VAL A 286 -12.23 22.55 9.99
N LYS A 287 -12.93 22.50 11.12
CA LYS A 287 -13.42 21.24 11.71
C LYS A 287 -14.46 20.52 10.85
N TRP A 288 -15.38 21.26 10.23
CA TRP A 288 -16.45 20.63 9.43
C TRP A 288 -15.87 19.90 8.21
N VAL A 289 -14.87 20.48 7.52
CA VAL A 289 -14.18 19.85 6.38
C VAL A 289 -13.53 18.53 6.79
N LYS A 290 -12.86 18.49 7.95
CA LYS A 290 -12.24 17.27 8.49
C LYS A 290 -13.27 16.16 8.71
N GLU A 291 -14.38 16.49 9.38
CA GLU A 291 -15.43 15.53 9.66
C GLU A 291 -16.10 15.05 8.37
N THR A 292 -16.39 15.94 7.42
CA THR A 292 -16.99 15.55 6.13
C THR A 292 -16.13 14.53 5.40
N VAL A 293 -14.82 14.79 5.26
CA VAL A 293 -13.90 13.83 4.62
C VAL A 293 -13.87 12.51 5.38
N LEU A 294 -13.76 12.54 6.71
CA LEU A 294 -13.72 11.31 7.52
C LEU A 294 -15.03 10.50 7.41
N TRP A 295 -16.19 11.15 7.44
CA TRP A 295 -17.48 10.47 7.29
C TRP A 295 -17.64 9.85 5.90
N ILE A 296 -17.22 10.53 4.84
CA ILE A 296 -17.19 9.95 3.49
C ILE A 296 -16.37 8.65 3.48
N PHE A 297 -15.15 8.68 4.03
CA PHE A 297 -14.29 7.49 4.07
C PHE A 297 -14.85 6.36 4.94
N VAL A 298 -15.58 6.67 6.01
CA VAL A 298 -16.22 5.65 6.86
C VAL A 298 -17.44 5.03 6.18
N LEU A 299 -18.22 5.80 5.41
CA LEU A 299 -19.45 5.32 4.78
C LEU A 299 -19.22 4.56 3.48
N LEU A 300 -18.20 4.93 2.71
CA LEU A 300 -17.91 4.33 1.40
C LEU A 300 -17.73 2.80 1.43
N PRO A 301 -17.00 2.18 2.38
CA PRO A 301 -16.90 0.73 2.48
C PRO A 301 -18.24 0.02 2.68
N PHE A 302 -19.23 0.66 3.32
CA PHE A 302 -20.54 0.06 3.50
C PHE A 302 -21.41 0.25 2.27
N LEU A 303 -21.33 1.43 1.64
CA LEU A 303 -22.04 1.73 0.40
C LEU A 303 -21.57 0.80 -0.75
N ALA A 304 -20.27 0.52 -0.82
CA ALA A 304 -19.68 -0.41 -1.78
C ALA A 304 -20.15 -1.87 -1.60
N LEU A 305 -20.69 -2.24 -0.43
CA LEU A 305 -21.25 -3.59 -0.20
C LEU A 305 -22.73 -3.70 -0.57
N VAL A 306 -23.44 -2.58 -0.65
CA VAL A 306 -24.89 -2.53 -0.87
C VAL A 306 -25.23 -2.31 -2.35
N LEU A 307 -24.37 -1.58 -3.06
CA LEU A 307 -24.46 -1.41 -4.51
C LEU A 307 -24.00 -2.69 -5.22
#